data_AF-A0A7W7SQ92-F1
#
_entry.id   AF-A0A7W7SQ92-F1
#
_cell.length_a   1.000
_cell.length_b   1.000
_cell.length_c   1.000
_cell.angle_alpha   90.00
_cell.angle_beta   90.00
_cell.angle_gamma   90.00
#
_symmetry.space_group_name_H-M   'P 1'
#
loop_
_entity.id
_entity.type
_entity.pdbx_description
1 polymer ?
#
loop_
_entity_poly.entity_id
_entity_poly.type
_entity_poly.pdbx_seq_one_letter_code
_entity_poly.pdbx_strand_id
1 'polypeptide(L)'
;MGEQWEYHEIQSLVGEFDEVLVDAMPEVRKVVQKGALNIKTDARQRISGHPHAPAYPYSITYDTQVTGNSAVAEIGPDKGKRQGALGNILEYGTLKNAPLPHIKPAADEELPRFERALEDLAAKHWEGR
;
A
#
# COMPACT_ATOMS: atom_id res chain seq x y z
N MET A 1 -30.11 -14.99 5.65
CA MET A 1 -29.34 -13.93 6.34
C MET A 1 -27.88 -14.24 6.03
N GLY A 2 -27.39 -13.72 4.90
CA GLY A 2 -26.09 -14.05 4.35
C GLY A 2 -25.36 -12.75 4.07
N GLU A 3 -24.19 -12.61 4.68
CA GLU A 3 -23.35 -11.42 4.66
C GLU A 3 -22.95 -11.06 3.23
N GLN A 4 -23.30 -9.84 2.82
CA GLN A 4 -22.81 -9.23 1.59
C GLN A 4 -21.43 -8.66 1.88
N TRP A 5 -20.39 -9.42 1.50
CA TRP A 5 -19.03 -8.92 1.45
C TRP A 5 -18.91 -8.00 0.23
N GLU A 6 -18.92 -6.69 0.45
CA GLU A 6 -18.59 -5.68 -0.54
C GLU A 6 -17.08 -5.71 -0.82
N TYR A 7 -16.72 -6.28 -1.97
CA TYR A 7 -15.37 -6.25 -2.55
C TYR A 7 -14.90 -4.80 -2.70
N HIS A 8 -14.16 -4.29 -1.72
CA HIS A 8 -13.39 -3.07 -1.89
C HIS A 8 -12.03 -3.46 -2.48
N GLU A 9 -11.87 -3.13 -3.76
CA GLU A 9 -10.62 -3.11 -4.49
C GLU A 9 -9.61 -2.21 -3.76
N ILE A 10 -8.86 -2.80 -2.83
CA ILE A 10 -7.67 -2.21 -2.24
C ILE A 10 -6.52 -3.06 -2.75
N GLN A 11 -5.71 -2.46 -3.60
CA GLN A 11 -4.50 -3.06 -4.18
C GLN A 11 -3.59 -3.51 -3.04
N SER A 12 -3.65 -4.78 -2.69
CA SER A 12 -2.80 -5.40 -1.69
C SER A 12 -1.45 -5.72 -2.34
N LEU A 13 -0.38 -5.23 -1.74
CA LEU A 13 0.96 -5.69 -2.10
C LEU A 13 1.18 -7.00 -1.34
N VAL A 14 0.98 -8.13 -2.02
CA VAL A 14 1.10 -9.47 -1.44
C VAL A 14 2.43 -10.08 -1.88
N GLY A 15 3.35 -10.26 -0.93
CA GLY A 15 4.44 -11.22 -1.07
C GLY A 15 4.01 -12.54 -0.44
N GLU A 16 3.72 -13.54 -1.25
CA GLU A 16 3.44 -14.91 -0.79
C GLU A 16 4.78 -15.67 -0.70
N PHE A 17 5.09 -16.23 0.47
CA PHE A 17 6.41 -16.79 0.78
C PHE A 17 6.27 -18.21 1.36
N ASP A 18 6.93 -19.18 0.74
CA ASP A 18 6.90 -20.61 1.11
C ASP A 18 7.87 -20.96 2.27
N GLU A 19 7.67 -22.14 2.90
CA GLU A 19 8.25 -22.66 4.17
C GLU A 19 9.75 -22.40 4.46
N VAL A 20 10.55 -22.05 3.46
CA VAL A 20 11.99 -21.73 3.59
C VAL A 20 12.26 -20.41 4.35
N LEU A 21 11.25 -19.56 4.56
CA LEU A 21 11.42 -18.16 4.92
C LEU A 21 11.15 -17.78 6.38
N VAL A 22 10.90 -18.75 7.29
CA VAL A 22 10.59 -18.44 8.71
C VAL A 22 11.63 -17.51 9.35
N ASP A 23 12.92 -17.73 9.07
CA ASP A 23 14.01 -16.88 9.59
C ASP A 23 14.16 -15.53 8.86
N ALA A 24 13.72 -15.46 7.60
CA ALA A 24 13.75 -14.24 6.78
C ALA A 24 12.54 -13.32 7.03
N MET A 25 11.47 -13.82 7.68
CA MET A 25 10.24 -13.08 7.91
C MET A 25 10.44 -11.70 8.57
N PRO A 26 11.32 -11.50 9.56
CA PRO A 26 11.58 -10.17 10.11
C PRO A 26 12.13 -9.18 9.07
N GLU A 27 12.90 -9.64 8.10
CA GLU A 27 13.45 -8.82 7.02
C GLU A 27 12.42 -8.57 5.91
N VAL A 28 11.64 -9.60 5.55
CA VAL A 28 10.49 -9.46 4.65
C VAL A 28 9.53 -8.38 5.15
N ARG A 29 9.20 -8.40 6.45
CA ARG A 29 8.33 -7.38 7.07
C ARG A 29 8.89 -5.97 6.92
N LYS A 30 10.22 -5.79 7.02
CA LYS A 30 10.86 -4.48 6.83
C LYS A 30 10.73 -4.02 5.39
N VAL A 31 10.90 -4.90 4.41
CA VAL A 31 10.74 -4.58 2.99
C VAL A 31 9.31 -4.15 2.70
N VAL A 32 8.31 -4.90 3.18
CA VAL A 32 6.88 -4.56 3.03
C VAL A 32 6.54 -3.23 3.69
N GLN A 33 6.99 -2.99 4.93
CA GLN A 33 6.77 -1.71 5.61
C GLN A 33 7.42 -0.55 4.86
N LYS A 34 8.60 -0.76 4.29
CA LYS A 34 9.32 0.26 3.53
C LYS A 34 8.60 0.60 2.22
N GLY A 35 8.16 -0.41 1.47
CA GLY A 35 7.35 -0.21 0.26
C GLY A 35 6.06 0.56 0.57
N ALA A 36 5.31 0.14 1.59
CA ALA A 36 4.08 0.82 2.01
C ALA A 36 4.33 2.28 2.43
N LEU A 37 5.42 2.56 3.15
CA LEU A 37 5.81 3.92 3.52
C LEU A 37 6.14 4.77 2.30
N ASN A 38 6.85 4.22 1.32
CA ASN A 38 7.19 4.93 0.09
C ASN A 38 5.93 5.26 -0.71
N ILE A 39 5.02 4.29 -0.92
CA ILE A 39 3.74 4.48 -1.62
C ILE A 39 2.91 5.56 -0.91
N LYS A 40 2.74 5.47 0.41
CA LYS A 40 2.03 6.48 1.20
C LYS A 40 2.63 7.88 1.02
N THR A 41 3.95 7.98 1.04
CA THR A 41 4.65 9.27 0.97
C THR A 41 4.45 9.92 -0.40
N ASP A 42 4.60 9.13 -1.46
CA ASP A 42 4.41 9.61 -2.83
C ASP A 42 2.94 9.94 -3.14
N ALA A 43 2.00 9.08 -2.76
CA ALA A 43 0.57 9.34 -2.91
C ALA A 43 0.14 10.64 -2.22
N ARG A 44 0.67 10.90 -1.01
CA ARG A 44 0.45 12.17 -0.29
C ARG A 44 0.98 13.37 -1.07
N GLN A 45 2.15 13.25 -1.67
CA GLN A 45 2.75 14.32 -2.44
C GLN A 45 1.92 14.64 -3.69
N ARG A 46 1.50 13.61 -4.44
CA ARG A 46 0.70 13.74 -5.67
C ARG A 46 -0.61 14.48 -5.46
N ILE A 47 -1.28 14.25 -4.33
CA ILE A 47 -2.59 14.85 -4.01
C ILE A 47 -2.49 16.06 -3.06
N SER A 48 -1.28 16.49 -2.71
CA SER A 48 -1.06 17.66 -1.87
C SER A 48 -1.45 18.96 -2.58
N GLY A 49 -1.85 19.97 -1.80
CA GLY A 49 -2.21 21.28 -2.33
C GLY A 49 -3.58 21.37 -3.02
N HIS A 50 -4.40 20.32 -3.00
CA HIS A 50 -5.74 20.38 -3.60
C HIS A 50 -6.65 21.38 -2.87
N PRO A 51 -7.17 22.45 -3.53
CA PRO A 51 -7.88 23.54 -2.86
C PRO A 51 -9.12 23.11 -2.07
N HIS A 52 -9.82 22.08 -2.53
CA HIS A 52 -11.07 21.60 -1.93
C HIS A 52 -10.87 20.42 -0.97
N ALA A 53 -9.68 19.82 -0.95
CA ALA A 53 -9.35 18.71 -0.05
C ALA A 53 -7.99 18.88 0.64
N PRO A 54 -7.74 20.02 1.32
CA PRO A 54 -6.42 20.32 1.88
C PRO A 54 -6.01 19.36 3.01
N ALA A 55 -6.95 18.70 3.68
CA ALA A 55 -6.67 17.73 4.73
C ALA A 55 -6.60 16.28 4.23
N TYR A 56 -7.06 16.01 3.01
CA TYR A 56 -7.11 14.66 2.44
C TYR A 56 -5.76 13.92 2.43
N PRO A 57 -4.62 14.54 2.03
CA PRO A 57 -3.33 13.83 2.06
C PRO A 57 -3.01 13.21 3.42
N TYR A 58 -3.37 13.87 4.51
CA TYR A 58 -3.09 13.39 5.86
C TYR A 58 -3.96 12.19 6.27
N SER A 59 -5.05 11.93 5.56
CA SER A 59 -5.86 10.73 5.74
C SER A 59 -5.20 9.46 5.19
N ILE A 60 -4.29 9.59 4.20
CA ILE A 60 -3.61 8.44 3.59
C ILE A 60 -2.66 7.81 4.61
N THR A 61 -2.93 6.57 4.98
CA THR A 61 -2.18 5.75 5.92
C THR A 61 -1.77 4.43 5.29
N TYR A 62 -1.05 3.62 6.06
CA TYR A 62 -0.95 2.21 5.79
C TYR A 62 -1.04 1.44 7.10
N ASP A 63 -1.56 0.23 7.03
CA ASP A 63 -1.52 -0.76 8.09
C ASP A 63 -0.80 -2.00 7.58
N THR A 64 -0.06 -2.67 8.45
CA THR A 64 0.63 -3.92 8.09
C THR A 64 0.07 -5.09 8.88
N GLN A 65 -0.29 -6.15 8.16
CA GLN A 65 -0.67 -7.42 8.73
C GLN A 65 0.42 -8.44 8.48
N VAL A 66 0.65 -9.28 9.49
CA VAL A 66 1.72 -10.26 9.46
C VAL A 66 1.15 -11.57 9.98
N THR A 67 1.23 -12.61 9.17
CA THR A 67 1.00 -13.98 9.61
C THR A 67 2.34 -14.71 9.71
N GLY A 68 2.32 -15.98 10.13
CA GLY A 68 3.55 -16.77 10.29
C GLY A 68 4.40 -16.83 9.02
N ASN A 69 3.78 -16.80 7.84
CA ASN A 69 4.40 -16.94 6.53
C ASN A 69 4.09 -15.79 5.55
N SER A 70 3.38 -14.74 5.96
CA SER A 70 3.08 -13.61 5.08
C SER A 70 3.25 -12.25 5.77
N ALA A 71 3.57 -11.25 4.97
CA ALA A 71 3.56 -9.85 5.36
C ALA A 71 2.83 -9.06 4.27
N VAL A 72 1.77 -8.38 4.67
CA VAL A 72 0.90 -7.60 3.77
C VAL A 72 0.78 -6.18 4.31
N ALA A 73 0.76 -5.21 3.40
CA ALA A 73 0.42 -3.84 3.74
C ALA A 73 -0.83 -3.40 2.96
N GLU A 74 -1.73 -2.75 3.66
CA GLU A 74 -2.89 -2.07 3.08
C GLU A 74 -2.60 -0.56 3.09
N ILE A 75 -2.68 0.09 1.94
CA ILE A 75 -2.38 1.52 1.79
C ILE A 75 -3.62 2.23 1.27
N GLY A 76 -4.03 3.31 1.94
CA GLY A 76 -5.21 4.06 1.53
C GLY A 76 -5.64 5.13 2.53
N PRO A 77 -6.69 5.90 2.21
CA PRO A 77 -7.23 6.89 3.11
C PRO A 77 -8.05 6.25 4.24
N ASP A 78 -7.69 6.58 5.48
CA ASP A 78 -8.47 6.24 6.67
C ASP A 78 -9.77 7.04 6.69
N LYS A 79 -10.91 6.35 6.50
CA LYS A 79 -12.26 6.94 6.47
C LYS A 79 -12.63 7.67 7.77
N GLY A 80 -12.01 7.32 8.90
CA GLY A 80 -12.20 8.00 10.19
C GLY A 80 -11.45 9.32 10.30
N LYS A 81 -10.49 9.61 9.41
CA LYS A 81 -9.76 10.88 9.39
C LYS A 81 -10.49 11.94 8.59
N ARG A 82 -10.21 13.20 8.93
CA ARG A 82 -10.75 14.37 8.23
C ARG A 82 -10.52 14.23 6.72
N GLN A 83 -11.60 14.28 5.96
CA GLN A 83 -11.64 14.11 4.49
C GLN A 83 -11.25 12.72 3.96
N GLY A 84 -11.03 11.70 4.81
CA GLY A 84 -10.65 10.36 4.35
C GLY A 84 -11.72 9.65 3.52
N ALA A 85 -13.00 9.91 3.79
CA ALA A 85 -14.10 9.38 2.99
C ALA A 85 -14.12 9.89 1.52
N LEU A 86 -13.30 10.88 1.16
CA LEU A 86 -13.18 11.37 -0.22
C LEU A 86 -12.32 10.49 -1.12
N GLY A 87 -11.67 9.45 -0.58
CA GLY A 87 -10.68 8.64 -1.30
C GLY A 87 -11.10 8.18 -2.69
N ASN A 88 -12.20 7.44 -2.77
CA ASN A 88 -12.69 6.91 -4.05
C ASN A 88 -13.09 8.01 -5.03
N ILE A 89 -13.68 9.10 -4.52
CA ILE A 89 -14.11 10.24 -5.34
C ILE A 89 -12.88 10.94 -5.96
N LEU A 90 -11.80 11.07 -5.18
CA LEU A 90 -10.58 11.73 -5.64
C LEU A 90 -9.76 10.81 -6.55
N GLU A 91 -9.55 9.54 -6.21
CA GLU A 91 -8.76 8.60 -7.03
C GLU A 91 -9.41 8.34 -8.40
N TYR A 92 -10.72 8.05 -8.41
CA TYR A 92 -11.42 7.57 -9.61
C TYR A 92 -12.33 8.61 -10.27
N GLY A 93 -12.55 9.75 -9.61
CA GLY A 93 -13.43 10.78 -10.12
C GLY A 93 -14.91 10.42 -9.96
N THR A 94 -15.76 11.22 -10.59
CA THR A 94 -17.22 11.05 -10.62
C THR A 94 -17.73 11.47 -12.00
N LEU A 95 -19.04 11.33 -12.24
CA LEU A 95 -19.69 11.87 -13.44
C LEU A 95 -19.43 13.36 -13.68
N LYS A 96 -19.14 14.14 -12.64
CA LYS A 96 -18.99 15.60 -12.70
C LYS A 96 -17.56 16.10 -12.48
N ASN A 97 -16.65 15.24 -12.03
CA ASN A 97 -15.28 15.64 -11.67
C ASN A 97 -14.30 14.59 -12.18
N ALA A 98 -13.24 15.04 -12.85
CA ALA A 98 -12.18 14.16 -13.33
C ALA A 98 -11.43 13.48 -12.16
N PRO A 99 -10.89 12.27 -12.37
CA PRO A 99 -10.03 11.62 -11.39
C PRO A 99 -8.75 12.41 -11.10
N LEU A 100 -8.24 12.24 -9.89
CA LEU A 100 -6.93 12.67 -9.41
C LEU A 100 -6.18 11.43 -8.90
N PRO A 101 -5.66 10.56 -9.79
CA PRO A 101 -5.00 9.33 -9.38
C PRO A 101 -3.73 9.62 -8.60
N HIS A 102 -3.59 9.00 -7.43
CA HIS A 102 -2.46 9.21 -6.53
C HIS A 102 -2.00 7.93 -5.84
N ILE A 103 -2.88 6.96 -5.56
CA ILE A 103 -2.48 5.68 -4.96
C ILE A 103 -1.89 4.74 -6.01
N LYS A 104 -2.64 4.45 -7.09
CA LYS A 104 -2.16 3.55 -8.13
C LYS A 104 -0.82 3.97 -8.75
N PRO A 105 -0.64 5.23 -9.22
CA PRO A 105 0.65 5.63 -9.80
C PRO A 105 1.80 5.58 -8.78
N ALA A 106 1.53 5.78 -7.49
CA ALA A 106 2.55 5.64 -6.45
C ALA A 106 2.95 4.17 -6.22
N ALA A 107 1.99 3.25 -6.29
CA ALA A 107 2.26 1.82 -6.25
C ALA A 107 3.05 1.36 -7.48
N ASP A 108 2.64 1.80 -8.68
CA ASP A 108 3.31 1.47 -9.93
C ASP A 108 4.78 1.97 -9.94
N GLU A 109 5.05 3.14 -9.35
CA GLU A 109 6.41 3.69 -9.24
C GLU A 109 7.29 2.97 -8.19
N GLU A 110 6.70 2.49 -7.10
CA GLU A 110 7.43 1.77 -6.04
C GLU A 110 7.70 0.30 -6.40
N LEU A 111 6.83 -0.32 -7.18
CA LEU A 111 6.88 -1.75 -7.53
C LEU A 111 8.29 -2.25 -7.92
N PRO A 112 9.04 -1.63 -8.86
CA PRO A 112 10.37 -2.13 -9.22
C PRO A 112 11.39 -2.07 -8.08
N ARG A 113 11.27 -1.10 -7.16
CA ARG A 113 12.17 -1.00 -5.99
C ARG A 113 11.82 -2.06 -4.95
N PHE A 114 10.53 -2.33 -4.79
CA PHE A 114 10.04 -3.38 -3.91
C PHE A 114 10.46 -4.76 -4.39
N GLU A 115 10.26 -5.07 -5.67
CA GLU A 115 10.70 -6.33 -6.30
C GLU A 115 12.21 -6.51 -6.11
N ARG A 116 12.99 -5.45 -6.39
CA ARG A 116 14.44 -5.52 -6.21
C ARG A 116 14.87 -5.79 -4.77
N ALA A 117 14.21 -5.16 -3.80
CA ALA A 117 14.51 -5.38 -2.39
C ALA A 117 14.18 -6.82 -1.94
N LEU A 118 13.17 -7.44 -2.53
CA LEU A 118 12.86 -8.85 -2.30
C LEU A 118 13.88 -9.79 -2.97
N GLU A 119 14.31 -9.50 -4.20
CA GLU A 119 15.38 -10.23 -4.88
C GLU A 119 16.69 -10.22 -4.06
N ASP A 120 17.11 -9.03 -3.62
CA ASP A 120 18.34 -8.87 -2.82
C ASP A 120 18.23 -9.61 -1.48
N LEU A 121 17.04 -9.63 -0.86
CA LEU A 121 16.77 -10.39 0.36
C LEU A 121 16.86 -11.90 0.10
N ALA A 122 16.26 -12.39 -0.99
CA ALA A 122 16.32 -13.80 -1.35
C ALA A 122 17.76 -14.25 -1.65
N ALA A 123 18.54 -13.44 -2.38
CA ALA A 123 19.94 -13.72 -2.67
C ALA A 123 20.78 -13.83 -1.39
N LYS A 124 20.59 -12.91 -0.44
CA LYS A 124 21.28 -12.93 0.86
C LYS A 124 21.02 -14.21 1.65
N HIS A 125 19.79 -14.71 1.68
CA HIS A 125 19.44 -15.95 2.39
C HIS A 125 19.86 -17.21 1.63
N TRP A 126 20.03 -17.13 0.31
CA TRP A 126 20.56 -18.22 -0.50
C TRP A 126 22.08 -18.38 -0.36
N GLU A 127 22.83 -17.28 -0.39
CA GLU A 127 24.30 -17.26 -0.27
C GLU A 127 24.80 -17.54 1.15
N GLY A 128 23.94 -17.37 2.17
CA GLY A 128 24.24 -17.65 3.57
C GLY A 128 24.04 -19.10 4.01
N ARG A 129 23.71 -20.02 3.08
CA ARG A 129 23.62 -21.47 3.29
C ARG A 129 24.87 -22.17 2.75
#